data_AF-A0A5C1B6Q0-F1
#
_entry.id   AF-A0A5C1B6Q0-F1
#
_cell.length_a   1.000
_cell.length_b   1.000
_cell.length_c   1.000
_cell.angle_alpha   90.00
_cell.angle_beta   90.00
_cell.angle_gamma   90.00
#
_symmetry.space_group_name_H-M   'P 1'
#
loop_
_entity.id
_entity.type
_entity.pdbx_description
1 polymer ?
#
loop_
_entity_poly.entity_id
_entity_poly.type
_entity_poly.pdbx_seq_one_letter_code
_entity_poly.pdbx_strand_id
1 'polypeptide(L)'
;MDIDVTSEPGESAWLLTDLLGREMGRVVEEPAGAFRIHPAGHAVQTMATMKLEPYRTLDEALAEIERFTRGTCRRAHSRDRGDEASS
;
A
#
# COMPACT_ATOMS: atom_id res chain seq x y z
N MET A 1 -8.81 7.33 -8.48
CA MET A 1 -7.38 7.44 -8.81
C MET A 1 -6.76 6.06 -8.69
N ASP A 2 -6.07 5.57 -9.71
CA ASP A 2 -5.43 4.27 -9.61
C ASP A 2 -4.05 4.38 -8.95
N ILE A 3 -3.74 3.38 -8.12
CA ILE A 3 -2.54 3.31 -7.29
C ILE A 3 -1.91 1.93 -7.48
N ASP A 4 -0.63 1.88 -7.79
CA ASP A 4 0.18 0.68 -7.75
C ASP A 4 0.74 0.47 -6.33
N VAL A 5 0.60 -0.76 -5.83
CA VAL A 5 1.01 -1.17 -4.50
C VAL A 5 2.16 -2.15 -4.64
N THR A 6 3.32 -1.79 -4.11
CA THR A 6 4.56 -2.57 -4.24
C THR A 6 5.10 -2.92 -2.87
N SER A 7 5.42 -4.19 -2.61
CA SER A 7 6.04 -4.59 -1.35
C SER A 7 7.49 -4.12 -1.26
N GLU A 8 7.87 -3.53 -0.13
CA GLU A 8 9.26 -3.20 0.18
C GLU A 8 10.00 -4.48 0.63
N PRO A 9 11.07 -4.90 -0.06
CA PRO A 9 11.75 -6.15 0.26
C PRO A 9 12.43 -6.08 1.63
N GLY A 10 12.06 -7.01 2.53
CA GLY A 10 12.63 -7.09 3.88
C GLY A 10 11.91 -6.25 4.93
N GLU A 11 10.86 -5.52 4.55
CA GLU A 11 10.00 -4.75 5.45
C GLU A 11 8.55 -5.23 5.33
N SER A 12 7.78 -5.17 6.43
CA SER A 12 6.33 -5.32 6.36
C SER A 12 5.67 -4.01 5.92
N ALA A 13 6.10 -3.49 4.77
CA ALA A 13 5.66 -2.22 4.22
C ALA A 13 5.32 -2.34 2.73
N TRP A 14 4.35 -1.56 2.29
CA TRP A 14 3.88 -1.49 0.91
C TRP A 14 3.86 -0.05 0.44
N LEU A 15 4.69 0.27 -0.55
CA LEU A 15 4.72 1.57 -1.19
C LEU A 15 3.50 1.75 -2.08
N LEU A 16 2.88 2.93 -1.97
CA LEU A 16 1.75 3.37 -2.77
C LEU A 16 2.26 4.41 -3.78
N THR A 17 2.14 4.11 -5.06
CA THR A 17 2.59 4.97 -6.15
C THR A 17 1.45 5.17 -7.13
N ASP A 18 1.25 6.38 -7.64
CA ASP A 18 0.25 6.58 -8.68
C ASP A 18 0.75 6.14 -10.08
N LEU A 19 -0.16 6.13 -11.05
CA LEU A 19 0.17 5.78 -12.44
C LEU A 19 1.21 6.69 -13.11
N LEU A 20 1.50 7.86 -12.53
CA LEU A 20 2.52 8.78 -13.01
C LEU A 20 3.86 8.59 -12.29
N GLY A 21 3.98 7.58 -11.43
CA GLY A 21 5.19 7.31 -10.65
C GLY A 21 5.37 8.21 -9.44
N ARG A 22 4.33 8.94 -9.01
CA ARG A 22 4.40 9.83 -7.85
C ARG A 22 4.10 9.06 -6.58
N GLU A 23 4.94 9.29 -5.56
CA GLU A 23 4.74 8.71 -4.23
C GLU A 23 3.44 9.23 -3.61
N MET A 24 2.58 8.29 -3.21
CA MET A 24 1.33 8.53 -2.48
C MET A 24 1.44 8.13 -1.01
N GLY A 25 2.52 7.47 -0.63
CA GLY A 25 2.79 7.06 0.75
C GLY A 25 3.02 5.58 0.85
N ARG A 26 2.77 5.01 2.02
CA ARG A 26 2.95 3.58 2.26
C ARG A 26 1.93 3.03 3.26
N VAL A 27 1.69 1.73 3.19
CA VAL A 27 1.06 0.98 4.27
C VAL A 27 2.15 0.27 5.06
N VAL A 28 2.10 0.30 6.37
CA VAL A 28 3.07 -0.38 7.25
C VAL A 28 2.31 -1.28 8.21
N GLU A 29 2.78 -2.51 8.40
CA GLU A 29 2.25 -3.43 9.39
C GLU A 29 2.96 -3.22 10.75
N GLU A 30 2.40 -2.37 11.61
CA GLU A 30 2.92 -2.12 12.95
C GLU A 30 1.81 -1.80 13.97
N PRO A 31 1.69 -2.58 15.07
CA PRO A 31 2.37 -3.85 15.36
C PRO A 31 1.95 -4.98 14.40
N ALA A 32 2.61 -6.16 14.46
CA ALA A 32 2.25 -7.32 13.63
C ALA A 32 0.73 -7.61 13.67
N GLY A 33 0.11 -7.73 12.50
CA GLY A 33 -1.33 -7.86 12.32
C GLY A 33 -2.13 -6.54 12.33
N ALA A 34 -1.48 -5.38 12.39
CA ALA A 34 -2.12 -4.07 12.33
C ALA A 34 -1.51 -3.21 11.22
N PHE A 35 -2.32 -2.92 10.19
CA PHE A 35 -1.88 -2.19 9.01
C PHE A 35 -2.26 -0.72 9.12
N ARG A 36 -1.28 0.17 8.99
CA ARG A 36 -1.46 1.63 9.09
C ARG A 36 -1.09 2.29 7.78
N ILE A 37 -1.92 3.23 7.36
CA ILE A 37 -1.71 4.01 6.15
C ILE A 37 -0.95 5.28 6.52
N HIS A 38 0.17 5.51 5.86
CA HIS A 38 1.01 6.69 5.99
C HIS A 38 1.02 7.43 4.64
N PRO A 39 0.13 8.41 4.44
CA PRO A 39 0.11 9.20 3.22
C PRO A 39 1.38 10.03 3.05
N ALA A 40 1.81 10.26 1.81
CA ALA A 40 2.94 11.14 1.49
C ALA A 40 2.61 12.09 0.33
N GLY A 41 3.38 13.17 0.20
CA GLY A 41 3.23 14.15 -0.88
C GLY A 41 1.81 14.72 -1.01
N HIS A 42 1.28 14.71 -2.24
CA HIS A 42 -0.08 15.20 -2.53
C HIS A 42 -1.19 14.31 -1.95
N ALA A 43 -0.88 13.06 -1.60
CA ALA A 43 -1.85 12.18 -0.94
C ALA A 43 -2.13 12.63 0.48
N VAL A 44 -1.23 13.37 1.15
CA VAL A 44 -1.48 13.87 2.52
C VAL A 44 -2.74 14.73 2.58
N GLN A 45 -2.90 15.68 1.65
CA GLN A 45 -4.09 16.52 1.62
C GLN A 45 -5.32 15.73 1.16
N THR A 46 -5.15 14.84 0.18
CA THR A 46 -6.25 14.05 -0.37
C THR A 46 -6.77 13.08 0.68
N MET A 47 -5.90 12.41 1.43
CA MET A 47 -6.23 11.38 2.42
C MET A 47 -6.38 11.92 3.85
N ALA A 48 -6.28 13.25 4.06
CA ALA A 48 -6.31 13.87 5.39
C ALA A 48 -7.57 13.56 6.20
N THR A 49 -8.70 13.34 5.52
CA THR A 49 -9.99 13.03 6.16
C THR A 49 -10.33 11.54 6.13
N MET A 50 -9.42 10.70 5.65
CA MET A 50 -9.60 9.26 5.63
C MET A 50 -9.40 8.71 7.04
N LYS A 51 -10.07 7.61 7.37
CA LYS A 51 -9.76 6.91 8.62
C LYS A 51 -8.38 6.26 8.46
N LEU A 52 -7.41 6.71 9.25
CA LEU A 52 -6.08 6.11 9.32
C LEU A 52 -5.98 5.16 10.53
N GLU A 53 -7.09 4.54 10.90
CA GLU A 53 -7.12 3.55 11.99
C GLU A 53 -6.33 2.30 11.59
N PRO A 54 -5.78 1.55 12.56
CA PRO A 54 -5.13 0.29 12.26
C PRO A 54 -6.14 -0.72 11.69
N TYR A 55 -5.91 -1.12 10.45
CA TYR A 55 -6.68 -2.15 9.75
C TYR A 55 -6.17 -3.55 10.14
N ARG A 56 -7.02 -4.58 10.04
CA ARG A 56 -6.64 -5.95 10.42
C ARG A 56 -5.91 -6.67 9.29
N THR A 57 -6.10 -6.22 8.06
CA THR A 57 -5.42 -6.75 6.88
C THR A 57 -4.98 -5.63 5.94
N LEU A 58 -3.99 -5.92 5.09
CA LEU A 58 -3.60 -5.02 4.00
C LEU A 58 -4.78 -4.73 3.08
N ASP A 59 -5.58 -5.76 2.74
CA ASP A 59 -6.72 -5.59 1.82
C ASP A 59 -7.79 -4.65 2.39
N GLU A 60 -8.03 -4.65 3.71
CA GLU A 60 -8.92 -3.66 4.35
C GLU A 60 -8.37 -2.24 4.23
N ALA A 61 -7.07 -2.05 4.43
CA ALA A 61 -6.42 -0.75 4.28
C ALA A 61 -6.52 -0.24 2.83
N LEU A 62 -6.27 -1.12 1.86
CA LEU A 62 -6.38 -0.81 0.44
C LEU A 62 -7.83 -0.50 0.03
N ALA A 63 -8.81 -1.24 0.55
CA ALA A 63 -10.23 -0.99 0.28
C ALA A 63 -10.68 0.41 0.75
N GLU A 64 -10.18 0.90 1.89
CA GLU A 64 -10.47 2.27 2.33
C GLU A 64 -9.84 3.30 1.38
N ILE A 65 -8.60 3.07 0.92
CA ILE A 65 -7.93 3.93 -0.07
C ILE A 65 -8.74 3.98 -1.37
N GLU A 66 -9.20 2.83 -1.87
CA GLU A 66 -10.03 2.74 -3.08
C GLU A 66 -11.35 3.49 -2.91
N ARG A 67 -12.02 3.28 -1.77
CA ARG A 67 -13.27 3.97 -1.42
C ARG A 67 -13.09 5.48 -1.40
N PHE A 68 -12.01 5.96 -0.79
CA PHE A 68 -11.78 7.39 -0.62
C PHE A 68 -11.32 8.05 -1.92
N THR A 69 -10.38 7.44 -2.63
CA THR A 69 -9.81 7.97 -3.89
C THR A 69 -10.67 7.69 -5.12
N ARG A 70 -11.75 6.90 -4.96
CA ARG A 70 -12.63 6.40 -6.04
C ARG A 70 -11.82 5.79 -7.19
N GLY A 71 -10.84 4.96 -6.85
CA GLY A 71 -10.06 4.21 -7.84
C GLY A 71 -9.66 2.87 -7.30
N THR A 72 -8.63 2.28 -7.93
CA THR A 72 -8.25 0.89 -7.69
C THR A 72 -6.80 0.79 -7.25
N CYS A 73 -6.55 -0.02 -6.22
CA CYS A 73 -5.23 -0.43 -5.79
C CYS A 73 -4.82 -1.68 -6.56
N ARG A 74 -3.81 -1.57 -7.42
CA ARG A 74 -3.22 -2.68 -8.13
C ARG A 74 -1.99 -3.16 -7.39
N ARG A 75 -2.09 -4.34 -6.76
CA ARG A 75 -0.90 -4.96 -6.18
C ARG A 75 -0.03 -5.49 -7.32
N ALA A 76 1.19 -5.00 -7.39
CA ALA A 76 2.23 -5.73 -8.10
C ALA A 76 2.34 -7.07 -7.36
N HIS A 77 1.94 -8.16 -8.00
CA HIS A 77 2.34 -9.48 -7.53
C HIS A 77 3.86 -9.43 -7.54
N SER A 78 4.46 -9.29 -6.36
CA SER A 78 5.83 -9.72 -6.13
C SER A 78 5.91 -11.07 -6.81
N ARG A 79 6.67 -11.15 -7.90
CA ARG A 79 7.03 -12.41 -8.51
C ARG A 79 7.54 -13.23 -7.34
N ASP A 80 6.74 -14.20 -6.90
CA ASP A 80 7.17 -15.18 -5.93
C ASP A 80 8.52 -15.65 -6.45
N ARG A 81 9.60 -15.33 -5.74
CA ARG A 81 10.92 -15.83 -6.08
C ARG A 81 10.96 -17.30 -5.62
N GLY A 82 10.10 -18.11 -6.24
CA GLY A 82 10.42 -19.48 -6.56
C GLY A 82 11.34 -19.48 -7.78
N ASP A 83 12.33 -20.37 -7.75
CA ASP A 83 13.43 -20.58 -8.72
C ASP A 83 14.56 -19.53 -8.62
N GLU A 84 15.82 -19.85 -8.33
CA GLU A 84 16.56 -21.11 -8.48
C GLU A 84 17.52 -21.34 -7.30
N ALA A 85 17.32 -22.43 -6.57
CA ALA A 85 18.41 -23.14 -5.89
C ALA A 85 18.48 -24.54 -6.53
N SER A 86 19.03 -24.58 -7.75
CA SER A 86 19.35 -25.82 -8.44
C SER A 86 20.86 -25.90 -8.66
N SER A 87 21.43 -26.99 -8.14
CA SER A 87 22.78 -27.53 -8.32
C SER A 87 23.86 -27.10 -7.33
#